data_AF-F3GAM1-F1
#
_entry.id   AF-F3GAM1-F1
#
_cell.length_a   1.000
_cell.length_b   1.000
_cell.length_c   1.000
_cell.angle_alpha   90.00
_cell.angle_beta   90.00
_cell.angle_gamma   90.00
#
_symmetry.space_group_name_H-M   'P 1'
#
loop_
_entity.id
_entity.type
_entity.pdbx_description
1 polymer ?
#
loop_
_entity_poly.entity_id
_entity_poly.type
_entity_poly.pdbx_seq_one_letter_code
_entity_poly.pdbx_strand_id
1 'polypeptide(L)'
;MSRSFDDLLPTALDDISLAELSPLTRVSDLLILLERWVERGWLRALDKAFVAFLSDLDPQADPLVLVAAALTSHQLGHGHVCLDLYETLKEPDFALSLPPEGDQQSAPMLLPSQLLAALDGAAWCQALADSMLVAEVGDSSAEARQKPLVLAERRLYLRRYWTYERRIAAALRQRLAQRETPPEGLPQQLDALFGPADPSPQAVIDWQKLACALATRKGFSIITGGPGTGKTTTVVRLLALLQAPAVQSGQPLRIRLAAPTGKAAARLTESISQQVQSLDVSDDVRQKIPSEVTTVHRLLGSRPGTRHFRHHAGNLLPLDVLVVDEASMIDLEMMANLLDALPPHARMVLLGDKDQLASVEAGAVLGDLCRDAEEGFYSPDTQAWLE
;
A
#
# COMPACT_ATOMS: atom_id res chain seq x y z
N MET A 1 48.78 -34.79 1.55
CA MET A 1 47.34 -34.89 1.90
C MET A 1 46.62 -33.84 1.08
N SER A 2 45.99 -34.25 -0.03
CA SER A 2 45.16 -33.35 -0.84
C SER A 2 43.79 -33.25 -0.19
N ARG A 3 43.42 -32.06 0.30
CA ARG A 3 42.02 -31.77 0.63
C ARG A 3 41.26 -31.59 -0.68
N SER A 4 40.16 -32.33 -0.84
CA SER A 4 39.28 -32.22 -2.00
C SER A 4 38.45 -30.95 -1.88
N PHE A 5 37.98 -30.41 -3.01
CA PHE A 5 37.02 -29.30 -3.03
C PHE A 5 35.69 -29.68 -2.35
N ASP A 6 35.38 -30.96 -2.24
CA ASP A 6 34.23 -31.48 -1.49
C ASP A 6 34.35 -31.28 0.03
N ASP A 7 35.56 -31.16 0.57
CA ASP A 7 35.78 -30.88 2.02
C ASP A 7 35.49 -29.42 2.40
N LEU A 8 35.17 -28.57 1.41
CA LEU A 8 34.84 -27.14 1.58
C LEU A 8 33.34 -26.84 1.41
N LEU A 9 32.52 -27.84 1.07
CA LEU A 9 31.07 -27.69 1.04
C LEU A 9 30.51 -27.96 2.46
N PRO A 10 29.54 -27.15 2.94
CA PRO A 10 28.88 -27.43 4.20
C PRO A 10 28.32 -28.85 4.16
N THR A 11 28.70 -29.66 5.15
CA THR A 11 28.24 -31.05 5.27
C THR A 11 26.72 -31.04 5.33
N ALA A 12 26.05 -31.76 4.42
CA ALA A 12 24.61 -31.95 4.52
C ALA A 12 24.32 -32.68 5.83
N LEU A 13 23.81 -31.97 6.85
CA LEU A 13 23.29 -32.56 8.09
C LEU A 13 22.24 -33.63 7.73
N ASP A 14 22.46 -34.87 8.16
CA ASP A 14 21.61 -36.03 7.83
C ASP A 14 20.15 -35.86 8.28
N ASP A 15 19.22 -36.52 7.58
CA ASP A 15 17.76 -36.47 7.75
C ASP A 15 17.25 -36.74 9.19
N ILE A 16 17.99 -37.50 9.99
CA ILE A 16 17.67 -37.80 11.40
C ILE A 16 17.79 -36.55 12.29
N SER A 17 18.65 -35.60 11.90
CA SER A 17 18.91 -34.39 12.68
C SER A 17 17.72 -33.44 12.75
N LEU A 18 16.80 -33.47 11.79
CA LEU A 18 15.66 -32.52 11.71
C LEU A 18 14.54 -32.87 12.70
N ALA A 19 14.32 -34.15 13.00
CA ALA A 19 13.32 -34.59 13.97
C ALA A 19 13.73 -34.31 15.43
N GLU A 20 15.03 -34.12 15.67
CA GLU A 20 15.61 -33.82 17.00
C GLU A 20 15.75 -32.31 17.26
N LEU A 21 15.58 -31.47 16.25
CA LEU A 21 15.62 -30.02 16.43
C LEU A 21 14.51 -29.57 17.37
N SER A 22 14.79 -28.56 18.18
CA SER A 22 13.78 -27.86 18.97
C SER A 22 13.76 -26.37 18.62
N PRO A 23 13.35 -25.99 17.39
CA PRO A 23 13.52 -24.63 16.86
C PRO A 23 12.75 -23.56 17.67
N LEU A 24 11.68 -23.95 18.36
CA LEU A 24 10.89 -23.05 19.20
C LEU A 24 11.46 -22.85 20.61
N THR A 25 12.54 -23.56 20.97
CA THR A 25 13.19 -23.46 22.30
C THR A 25 14.69 -23.18 22.23
N ARG A 26 15.34 -23.46 21.09
CA ARG A 26 16.78 -23.25 20.88
C ARG A 26 17.03 -22.43 19.61
N VAL A 27 17.68 -21.28 19.75
CA VAL A 27 18.01 -20.37 18.63
C VAL A 27 18.94 -21.04 17.61
N SER A 28 19.91 -21.85 18.05
CA SER A 28 20.79 -22.61 17.16
C SER A 28 20.01 -23.51 16.21
N ASP A 29 19.00 -24.21 16.75
CA ASP A 29 18.18 -25.16 16.02
C ASP A 29 17.25 -24.42 15.04
N LEU A 30 16.77 -23.23 15.43
CA LEU A 30 16.02 -22.34 14.54
C LEU A 30 16.85 -21.87 13.36
N LEU A 31 18.09 -21.43 13.59
CA LEU A 31 18.96 -20.94 12.51
C LEU A 31 19.30 -22.07 11.51
N ILE A 32 19.50 -23.30 12.00
CA ILE A 32 19.68 -24.48 11.15
C ILE A 32 18.42 -24.75 10.32
N LEU A 33 17.23 -24.70 10.93
CA LEU A 33 15.97 -24.88 10.20
C LEU A 33 15.79 -23.82 9.10
N LEU A 34 16.02 -22.55 9.41
CA LEU A 34 15.90 -21.46 8.43
C LEU A 34 16.91 -21.59 7.30
N GLU A 35 18.13 -22.06 7.58
CA GLU A 35 19.11 -22.39 6.55
C GLU A 35 18.60 -23.46 5.59
N ARG A 36 17.98 -24.53 6.11
CA ARG A 36 17.36 -25.58 5.28
C ARG A 36 16.21 -25.07 4.44
N TRP A 37 15.36 -24.21 5.00
CA TRP A 37 14.28 -23.58 4.23
C TRP A 37 14.84 -22.66 3.14
N VAL A 38 15.96 -21.97 3.37
CA VAL A 38 16.65 -21.17 2.33
C VAL A 38 17.27 -22.04 1.25
N GLU A 39 17.97 -23.11 1.61
CA GLU A 39 18.57 -24.07 0.66
C GLU A 39 17.52 -24.72 -0.24
N ARG A 40 16.31 -24.94 0.30
CA ARG A 40 15.16 -25.47 -0.43
C ARG A 40 14.37 -24.41 -1.21
N GLY A 41 14.73 -23.13 -1.07
CA GLY A 41 14.05 -22.01 -1.74
C GLY A 41 12.67 -21.67 -1.16
N TRP A 42 12.34 -22.16 0.03
CA TRP A 42 11.12 -21.78 0.76
C TRP A 42 11.23 -20.36 1.33
N LEU A 43 12.39 -20.00 1.88
CA LEU A 43 12.69 -18.66 2.36
C LEU A 43 13.79 -18.00 1.54
N ARG A 44 13.86 -16.67 1.56
CA ARG A 44 14.98 -15.92 0.96
C ARG A 44 16.13 -15.86 1.96
N ALA A 45 17.35 -15.76 1.45
CA ALA A 45 18.54 -15.53 2.29
C ALA A 45 18.42 -14.27 3.17
N LEU A 46 17.65 -13.27 2.72
CA LEU A 46 17.34 -12.06 3.49
C LEU A 46 16.56 -12.38 4.77
N ASP A 47 15.60 -13.30 4.72
CA ASP A 47 14.74 -13.64 5.87
C ASP A 47 15.57 -14.29 6.99
N LYS A 48 16.48 -15.22 6.62
CA LYS A 48 17.47 -15.79 7.55
C LYS A 48 18.43 -14.73 8.10
N ALA A 49 19.00 -13.90 7.23
CA ALA A 49 19.95 -12.87 7.65
C ALA A 49 19.30 -11.85 8.61
N PHE A 50 18.03 -11.53 8.41
CA PHE A 50 17.26 -10.69 9.31
C PHE A 50 17.12 -11.32 10.70
N VAL A 51 16.81 -12.61 10.78
CA VAL A 51 16.75 -13.33 12.08
C VAL A 51 18.11 -13.38 12.77
N ALA A 52 19.19 -13.65 12.03
CA ALA A 52 20.54 -13.62 12.58
C ALA A 52 20.88 -12.24 13.17
N PHE A 53 20.56 -11.16 12.45
CA PHE A 53 20.72 -9.79 12.94
C PHE A 53 19.91 -9.52 14.23
N LEU A 54 18.67 -9.99 14.31
CA LEU A 54 17.86 -9.85 15.53
C LEU A 54 18.44 -10.63 16.72
N SER A 55 19.00 -11.82 16.47
CA SER A 55 19.70 -12.61 17.48
C SER A 55 21.00 -11.94 17.95
N ASP A 56 21.69 -11.18 17.09
CA ASP A 56 22.85 -10.39 17.48
C ASP A 56 22.45 -9.18 18.35
N LEU A 57 21.29 -8.57 18.06
CA LEU A 57 20.75 -7.46 18.84
C LEU A 57 20.28 -7.90 20.23
N ASP A 58 19.65 -9.08 20.33
CA ASP A 58 19.24 -9.69 21.58
C ASP A 58 19.67 -11.16 21.62
N PRO A 59 20.86 -11.46 22.19
CA PRO A 59 21.36 -12.83 22.31
C PRO A 59 20.53 -13.73 23.23
N GLN A 60 19.55 -13.18 23.95
CA GLN A 60 18.61 -13.92 24.79
C GLN A 60 17.19 -13.90 24.21
N ALA A 61 17.04 -13.49 22.94
CA ALA A 61 15.75 -13.44 22.27
C ALA A 61 15.06 -14.81 22.30
N ASP A 62 13.80 -14.80 22.69
CA ASP A 62 12.94 -15.99 22.62
C ASP A 62 12.84 -16.47 21.16
N PRO A 63 13.10 -17.75 20.86
CA PRO A 63 12.95 -18.29 19.50
C PRO A 63 11.55 -18.06 18.89
N LEU A 64 10.50 -17.91 19.70
CA LEU A 64 9.15 -17.54 19.26
C LEU A 64 9.11 -16.14 18.61
N VAL A 65 9.92 -15.22 19.09
CA VAL A 65 10.06 -13.87 18.51
C VAL A 65 10.79 -13.95 17.18
N LEU A 66 11.88 -14.74 17.15
CA LEU A 66 12.72 -14.89 15.97
C LEU A 66 12.01 -15.60 14.83
N VAL A 67 11.23 -16.66 15.11
CA VAL A 67 10.42 -17.33 14.09
C VAL A 67 9.33 -16.38 13.56
N ALA A 68 8.64 -15.63 14.43
CA ALA A 68 7.64 -14.66 14.00
C ALA A 68 8.26 -13.56 13.11
N ALA A 69 9.48 -13.13 13.42
CA ALA A 69 10.23 -12.17 12.62
C ALA A 69 10.60 -12.73 11.23
N ALA A 70 11.07 -13.99 11.16
CA ALA A 70 11.34 -14.67 9.89
C ALA A 70 10.07 -14.76 9.03
N LEU A 71 8.95 -15.20 9.61
CA LEU A 71 7.68 -15.33 8.91
C LEU A 71 7.11 -13.98 8.48
N THR A 72 7.27 -12.93 9.30
CA THR A 72 6.87 -11.56 8.93
C THR A 72 7.71 -11.03 7.77
N SER A 73 9.02 -11.28 7.77
CA SER A 73 9.91 -10.91 6.67
C SER A 73 9.54 -11.66 5.39
N HIS A 74 9.26 -12.96 5.49
CA HIS A 74 8.80 -13.80 4.38
C HIS A 74 7.51 -13.25 3.77
N GLN A 75 6.48 -13.01 4.59
CA GLN A 75 5.19 -12.48 4.16
C GLN A 75 5.32 -11.13 3.47
N LEU A 76 6.23 -10.27 3.93
CA LEU A 76 6.57 -9.03 3.26
C LEU A 76 7.12 -9.26 1.84
N GLY A 77 7.89 -10.32 1.63
CA GLY A 77 8.33 -10.74 0.31
C GLY A 77 7.22 -11.17 -0.64
N HIS A 78 6.09 -11.63 -0.08
CA HIS A 78 4.88 -12.00 -0.81
C HIS A 78 3.87 -10.85 -0.93
N GLY A 79 4.22 -9.65 -0.48
CA GLY A 79 3.42 -8.45 -0.63
C GLY A 79 2.54 -8.10 0.58
N HIS A 80 2.57 -8.90 1.65
CA HIS A 80 1.81 -8.63 2.87
C HIS A 80 2.55 -7.65 3.80
N VAL A 81 1.83 -6.68 4.37
CA VAL A 81 2.44 -5.64 5.23
C VAL A 81 2.80 -6.16 6.63
N CYS A 82 2.09 -7.18 7.08
CA CYS A 82 2.23 -7.80 8.40
C CYS A 82 1.93 -9.29 8.37
N LEU A 83 2.32 -9.96 9.44
CA LEU A 83 1.90 -11.31 9.76
C LEU A 83 0.72 -11.26 10.74
N ASP A 84 -0.45 -11.76 10.34
CA ASP A 84 -1.54 -12.02 11.29
C ASP A 84 -1.29 -13.36 11.98
N LEU A 85 -0.96 -13.33 13.27
CA LEU A 85 -0.51 -14.52 14.02
C LEU A 85 -1.63 -15.56 14.10
N TYR A 86 -2.87 -15.13 14.28
CA TYR A 86 -3.99 -16.06 14.47
C TYR A 86 -4.44 -16.69 13.16
N GLU A 87 -4.56 -15.89 12.09
CA GLU A 87 -4.89 -16.46 10.77
C GLU A 87 -3.77 -17.39 10.29
N THR A 88 -2.50 -17.05 10.56
CA THR A 88 -1.36 -17.93 10.25
C THR A 88 -1.44 -19.26 11.00
N LEU A 89 -1.83 -19.27 12.29
CA LEU A 89 -1.95 -20.51 13.05
C LEU A 89 -3.10 -21.42 12.58
N LYS A 90 -4.15 -20.87 11.96
CA LYS A 90 -5.27 -21.68 11.43
C LYS A 90 -4.84 -22.53 10.24
N GLU A 91 -4.15 -21.91 9.28
CA GLU A 91 -3.70 -22.57 8.05
C GLU A 91 -2.27 -22.13 7.69
N PRO A 92 -1.23 -22.59 8.42
CA PRO A 92 0.15 -22.10 8.26
C PRO A 92 0.71 -22.24 6.86
N ASP A 93 0.50 -23.40 6.24
CA ASP A 93 1.08 -23.73 4.94
C ASP A 93 0.45 -22.87 3.83
N PHE A 94 -0.86 -22.61 3.92
CA PHE A 94 -1.57 -21.72 3.00
C PHE A 94 -1.20 -20.26 3.24
N ALA A 95 -1.25 -19.81 4.49
CA ALA A 95 -0.97 -18.42 4.85
C ALA A 95 0.45 -18.00 4.42
N LEU A 96 1.43 -18.89 4.56
CA LEU A 96 2.83 -18.62 4.19
C LEU A 96 3.16 -19.00 2.74
N SER A 97 2.24 -19.68 2.03
CA SER A 97 2.50 -20.31 0.72
C SER A 97 3.71 -21.24 0.73
N LEU A 98 3.84 -22.03 1.81
CA LEU A 98 4.95 -22.95 2.06
C LEU A 98 4.43 -24.36 2.35
N PRO A 99 4.88 -25.40 1.62
CA PRO A 99 5.85 -25.37 0.53
C PRO A 99 5.30 -24.70 -0.74
N PRO A 100 6.17 -24.09 -1.57
CA PRO A 100 5.76 -23.51 -2.85
C PRO A 100 5.24 -24.58 -3.81
N GLU A 101 4.31 -24.18 -4.70
CA GLU A 101 3.73 -25.08 -5.70
C GLU A 101 4.83 -25.74 -6.56
N GLY A 102 4.76 -27.07 -6.70
CA GLY A 102 5.72 -27.83 -7.50
C GLY A 102 6.94 -28.35 -6.73
N ASP A 103 7.03 -28.16 -5.42
CA ASP A 103 8.03 -28.84 -4.59
C ASP A 103 7.72 -30.36 -4.52
N GLN A 104 8.32 -31.14 -5.42
CA GLN A 104 8.09 -32.59 -5.58
C GLN A 104 9.19 -33.48 -4.93
N GLN A 105 10.08 -32.93 -4.10
CA GLN A 105 11.30 -33.65 -3.68
C GLN A 105 11.21 -34.37 -2.32
N SER A 106 12.06 -35.40 -2.19
CA SER A 106 11.89 -36.61 -1.38
C SER A 106 12.46 -36.58 0.05
N ALA A 107 13.09 -35.47 0.47
CA ALA A 107 13.72 -35.36 1.80
C ALA A 107 12.73 -34.83 2.85
N PRO A 108 12.66 -35.43 4.04
CA PRO A 108 11.77 -34.96 5.11
C PRO A 108 12.19 -33.57 5.59
N MET A 109 11.25 -32.63 5.63
CA MET A 109 11.44 -31.27 6.14
C MET A 109 10.40 -30.98 7.21
N LEU A 110 10.79 -30.27 8.27
CA LEU A 110 9.82 -29.76 9.24
C LEU A 110 8.99 -28.66 8.57
N LEU A 111 7.69 -28.92 8.39
CA LEU A 111 6.76 -27.99 7.75
C LEU A 111 6.39 -26.84 8.70
N PRO A 112 6.01 -25.65 8.18
CA PRO A 112 5.44 -24.59 9.00
C PRO A 112 4.23 -25.08 9.82
N SER A 113 3.32 -25.86 9.22
CA SER A 113 2.20 -26.47 9.95
C SER A 113 2.63 -27.34 11.11
N GLN A 114 3.70 -28.13 10.96
CA GLN A 114 4.23 -28.98 12.03
C GLN A 114 4.95 -28.17 13.11
N LEU A 115 5.74 -27.17 12.71
CA LEU A 115 6.44 -26.27 13.62
C LEU A 115 5.45 -25.49 14.48
N LEU A 116 4.37 -24.97 13.89
CA LEU A 116 3.43 -24.07 14.55
C LEU A 116 2.25 -24.79 15.22
N ALA A 117 2.07 -26.10 14.99
CA ALA A 117 0.92 -26.87 15.51
C ALA A 117 0.73 -26.81 17.04
N ALA A 118 1.83 -26.68 17.78
CA ALA A 118 1.80 -26.65 19.25
C ALA A 118 1.71 -25.23 19.83
N LEU A 119 1.71 -24.19 18.99
CA LEU A 119 1.67 -22.81 19.46
C LEU A 119 0.24 -22.37 19.73
N ASP A 120 0.05 -21.80 20.93
CA ASP A 120 -1.13 -21.03 21.25
C ASP A 120 -0.93 -19.56 20.85
N GLY A 121 -1.93 -18.98 20.18
CA GLY A 121 -1.84 -17.61 19.67
C GLY A 121 -1.70 -16.56 20.78
N ALA A 122 -2.32 -16.77 21.96
CA ALA A 122 -2.20 -15.83 23.07
C ALA A 122 -0.82 -15.93 23.72
N ALA A 123 -0.30 -17.14 23.91
CA ALA A 123 1.07 -17.35 24.38
C ALA A 123 2.10 -16.74 23.42
N TRP A 124 1.88 -16.85 22.11
CA TRP A 124 2.77 -16.27 21.11
C TRP A 124 2.75 -14.74 21.14
N CYS A 125 1.57 -14.12 21.22
CA CYS A 125 1.45 -12.68 21.41
C CYS A 125 2.12 -12.21 22.71
N GLN A 126 2.00 -12.97 23.80
CA GLN A 126 2.63 -12.63 25.08
C GLN A 126 4.16 -12.68 24.97
N ALA A 127 4.72 -13.74 24.37
CA ALA A 127 6.17 -13.85 24.14
C ALA A 127 6.70 -12.69 23.27
N LEU A 128 5.91 -12.25 22.28
CA LEU A 128 6.23 -11.07 21.48
C LEU A 128 6.18 -9.78 22.30
N ALA A 129 5.13 -9.57 23.10
CA ALA A 129 4.97 -8.39 23.95
C ALA A 129 6.11 -8.22 24.96
N ASP A 130 6.56 -9.33 25.56
CA ASP A 130 7.63 -9.34 26.57
C ASP A 130 9.04 -9.11 25.96
N SER A 131 9.16 -9.13 24.63
CA SER A 131 10.45 -9.02 23.94
C SER A 131 11.02 -7.60 23.92
N MET A 132 12.35 -7.50 24.05
CA MET A 132 13.08 -6.24 23.81
C MET A 132 13.08 -5.82 22.33
N LEU A 133 12.80 -6.74 21.40
CA LEU A 133 12.81 -6.48 19.96
C LEU A 133 11.47 -5.98 19.41
N VAL A 134 10.40 -6.09 20.19
CA VAL A 134 9.03 -5.81 19.77
C VAL A 134 8.43 -4.68 20.58
N ALA A 135 7.90 -3.67 19.90
CA ALA A 135 7.13 -2.61 20.54
C ALA A 135 5.63 -2.91 20.46
N GLU A 136 4.93 -2.73 21.56
CA GLU A 136 3.47 -2.73 21.54
C GLU A 136 2.91 -1.41 21.02
N VAL A 137 1.78 -1.48 20.32
CA VAL A 137 1.06 -0.26 19.90
C VAL A 137 0.54 0.49 21.12
N GLY A 138 0.85 1.78 21.19
CA GLY A 138 0.50 2.66 22.31
C GLY A 138 1.70 3.02 23.17
N ASP A 139 2.76 2.22 23.15
CA ASP A 139 4.03 2.61 23.76
C ASP A 139 4.74 3.67 22.90
N SER A 140 4.87 4.87 23.47
CA SER A 140 5.48 6.03 22.82
C SER A 140 6.87 6.38 23.37
N SER A 141 7.41 5.52 24.24
CA SER A 141 8.75 5.62 24.82
C SER A 141 9.85 5.73 23.74
N ALA A 142 11.00 6.27 24.13
CA ALA A 142 12.14 6.36 23.22
C ALA A 142 12.67 4.97 22.86
N GLU A 143 12.65 4.02 23.81
CA GLU A 143 13.04 2.63 23.58
C GLU A 143 12.12 1.96 22.56
N ALA A 144 10.79 2.07 22.70
CA ALA A 144 9.84 1.45 21.78
C ALA A 144 10.01 1.90 20.32
N ARG A 145 10.43 3.16 20.10
CA ARG A 145 10.67 3.70 18.74
C ARG A 145 11.89 3.07 18.06
N GLN A 146 12.84 2.53 18.83
CA GLN A 146 14.04 1.90 18.31
C GLN A 146 13.86 0.40 18.05
N LYS A 147 12.83 -0.23 18.63
CA LYS A 147 12.55 -1.65 18.45
C LYS A 147 12.19 -1.98 16.97
N PRO A 148 12.83 -2.99 16.35
CA PRO A 148 12.67 -3.30 14.93
C PRO A 148 11.30 -3.83 14.54
N LEU A 149 10.57 -4.42 15.48
CA LEU A 149 9.25 -5.02 15.26
C LEU A 149 8.16 -4.26 16.02
N VAL A 150 6.93 -4.35 15.53
CA VAL A 150 5.74 -3.76 16.18
C VAL A 150 4.62 -4.78 16.24
N LEU A 151 4.08 -5.01 17.43
CA LEU A 151 2.91 -5.83 17.68
C LEU A 151 1.68 -4.93 17.82
N ALA A 152 0.76 -5.06 16.87
CA ALA A 152 -0.54 -4.40 16.88
C ALA A 152 -1.63 -5.47 17.05
N GLU A 153 -2.12 -5.63 18.28
CA GLU A 153 -3.06 -6.69 18.65
C GLU A 153 -2.52 -8.09 18.28
N ARG A 154 -2.99 -8.66 17.16
CA ARG A 154 -2.62 -10.00 16.66
C ARG A 154 -1.67 -9.96 15.48
N ARG A 155 -1.21 -8.77 15.09
CA ARG A 155 -0.43 -8.56 13.86
C ARG A 155 0.97 -8.08 14.18
N LEU A 156 1.96 -8.78 13.63
CA LEU A 156 3.36 -8.41 13.74
C LEU A 156 3.83 -7.70 12.47
N TYR A 157 4.50 -6.57 12.65
CA TYR A 157 5.01 -5.72 11.58
C TYR A 157 6.52 -5.53 11.70
N LEU A 158 7.19 -5.39 10.56
CA LEU A 158 8.45 -4.68 10.54
C LEU A 158 8.17 -3.18 10.76
N ARG A 159 8.91 -2.54 11.67
CA ARG A 159 8.63 -1.15 12.11
C ARG A 159 8.53 -0.15 10.97
N ARG A 160 9.34 -0.30 9.91
CA ARG A 160 9.28 0.57 8.74
C ARG A 160 7.88 0.58 8.10
N TYR A 161 7.29 -0.59 7.90
CA TYR A 161 6.00 -0.74 7.24
C TYR A 161 4.84 -0.33 8.15
N TRP A 162 4.92 -0.64 9.45
CA TRP A 162 4.00 -0.07 10.44
C TRP A 162 4.00 1.47 10.38
N THR A 163 5.18 2.08 10.30
CA THR A 163 5.32 3.54 10.24
C THR A 163 4.70 4.12 8.96
N TYR A 164 4.88 3.47 7.81
CA TYR A 164 4.22 3.88 6.57
C TYR A 164 2.70 3.81 6.68
N GLU A 165 2.15 2.71 7.21
CA GLU A 165 0.71 2.55 7.37
C GLU A 165 0.13 3.63 8.31
N ARG A 166 0.80 3.92 9.42
CA ARG A 166 0.37 4.98 10.35
C ARG A 166 0.44 6.37 9.72
N ARG A 167 1.46 6.67 8.92
CA ARG A 167 1.58 7.94 8.18
C ARG A 167 0.46 8.10 7.17
N ILE A 168 0.17 7.07 6.38
CA ILE A 168 -0.93 7.06 5.42
C ILE A 168 -2.26 7.30 6.14
N ALA A 169 -2.55 6.51 7.17
CA ALA A 169 -3.80 6.62 7.93
C ALA A 169 -3.97 8.02 8.55
N ALA A 170 -2.90 8.61 9.10
CA ALA A 170 -2.95 9.96 9.66
C ALA A 170 -3.22 11.02 8.58
N ALA A 171 -2.50 10.97 7.46
CA ALA A 171 -2.66 11.92 6.36
C ALA A 171 -4.06 11.83 5.72
N LEU A 172 -4.58 10.63 5.51
CA LEU A 172 -5.92 10.43 4.96
C LEU A 172 -7.01 10.93 5.92
N ARG A 173 -6.91 10.64 7.22
CA ARG A 173 -7.87 11.16 8.22
C ARG A 173 -7.90 12.68 8.24
N GLN A 174 -6.74 13.34 8.16
CA GLN A 174 -6.66 14.79 8.11
C GLN A 174 -7.40 15.36 6.88
N ARG A 175 -7.25 14.73 5.72
CA ARG A 175 -7.92 15.18 4.48
C ARG A 175 -9.41 14.88 4.44
N LEU A 176 -9.83 13.75 5.00
CA LEU A 176 -11.25 13.39 5.13
C LEU A 176 -12.01 14.33 6.08
N ALA A 177 -11.31 14.83 7.11
CA ALA A 177 -11.83 15.82 8.04
C ALA A 177 -12.01 17.22 7.41
N GLN A 178 -11.22 17.55 6.39
CA GLN A 178 -11.40 18.79 5.63
C GLN A 178 -12.66 18.71 4.77
N ARG A 179 -13.60 19.62 5.00
CA ARG A 179 -14.75 19.84 4.11
C ARG A 179 -14.36 20.93 3.13
N GLU A 180 -14.48 20.63 1.85
CA GLU A 180 -14.35 21.64 0.81
C GLU A 180 -15.73 22.20 0.50
N THR A 181 -15.81 23.53 0.35
CA THR A 181 -17.03 24.18 -0.11
C THR A 181 -17.12 23.91 -1.60
N PRO A 182 -18.16 23.19 -2.08
CA PRO A 182 -18.35 22.98 -3.51
C PRO A 182 -18.50 24.34 -4.21
N PRO A 183 -18.07 24.45 -5.48
CA PRO A 183 -18.21 25.70 -6.21
C PRO A 183 -19.67 26.15 -6.29
N GLU A 184 -19.89 27.46 -6.28
CA GLU A 184 -21.22 28.02 -6.53
C GLU A 184 -21.70 27.59 -7.92
N GLY A 185 -22.96 27.18 -8.01
CA GLY A 185 -23.53 26.70 -9.27
C GLY A 185 -23.02 25.32 -9.72
N LEU A 186 -22.52 24.49 -8.80
CA LEU A 186 -22.08 23.13 -9.10
C LEU A 186 -23.09 22.31 -9.95
N PRO A 187 -24.42 22.32 -9.67
CA PRO A 187 -25.37 21.59 -10.50
C PRO A 187 -25.36 22.03 -11.97
N GLN A 188 -25.33 23.35 -12.23
CA GLN A 188 -25.31 23.88 -13.59
C GLN A 188 -24.00 23.53 -14.31
N GLN A 189 -22.87 23.54 -13.60
CA GLN A 189 -21.58 23.14 -14.16
C GLN A 189 -21.53 21.65 -14.48
N LEU A 190 -22.10 20.82 -13.62
CA LEU A 190 -22.23 19.38 -13.87
C LEU A 190 -23.16 19.12 -15.06
N ASP A 191 -24.30 19.81 -15.16
CA ASP A 191 -25.21 19.69 -16.29
C ASP A 191 -24.56 20.13 -17.61
N ALA A 192 -23.70 21.14 -17.60
CA ALA A 192 -22.94 21.56 -18.78
C ALA A 192 -21.94 20.48 -19.25
N LEU A 193 -21.30 19.77 -18.31
CA LEU A 193 -20.26 18.77 -18.63
C LEU A 193 -20.80 17.37 -18.93
N PHE A 194 -21.93 17.00 -18.34
CA PHE A 194 -22.52 15.65 -18.41
C PHE A 194 -23.89 15.61 -19.08
N GLY A 195 -24.52 16.77 -19.29
CA GLY A 195 -25.92 16.88 -19.67
C GLY A 195 -26.85 16.97 -18.45
N PRO A 196 -28.06 17.55 -18.64
CA PRO A 196 -29.07 17.58 -17.60
C PRO A 196 -29.51 16.15 -17.25
N ALA A 197 -29.88 15.94 -15.99
CA ALA A 197 -30.45 14.66 -15.57
C ALA A 197 -31.78 14.39 -16.31
N ASP A 198 -32.01 13.15 -16.73
CA ASP A 198 -33.31 12.73 -17.24
C ASP A 198 -34.30 12.68 -16.06
N PRO A 199 -35.40 13.44 -16.06
CA PRO A 199 -36.39 13.40 -14.99
C PRO A 199 -37.29 12.15 -15.04
N SER A 200 -37.10 11.26 -16.01
CA SER A 200 -37.91 10.05 -16.13
C SER A 200 -37.66 9.07 -14.96
N PRO A 201 -38.69 8.33 -14.50
CA PRO A 201 -38.52 7.28 -13.49
C PRO A 201 -37.60 6.12 -13.92
N GLN A 202 -37.22 6.08 -15.20
CA GLN A 202 -36.34 5.07 -15.81
C GLN A 202 -34.93 5.63 -16.07
N ALA A 203 -34.66 6.85 -15.62
CA ALA A 203 -33.38 7.50 -15.82
C ALA A 203 -32.24 6.66 -15.24
N VAL A 204 -31.24 6.42 -16.08
CA VAL A 204 -30.01 5.75 -15.66
C VAL A 204 -29.16 6.74 -14.90
N ILE A 205 -28.73 6.37 -13.69
CA ILE A 205 -27.83 7.17 -12.87
C ILE A 205 -26.49 7.34 -13.58
N ASP A 206 -26.07 8.58 -13.80
CA ASP A 206 -24.73 8.89 -14.30
C ASP A 206 -23.72 8.86 -13.14
N TRP A 207 -23.10 7.69 -12.96
CA TRP A 207 -22.07 7.48 -11.94
C TRP A 207 -20.82 8.35 -12.14
N GLN A 208 -20.50 8.75 -13.37
CA GLN A 208 -19.36 9.63 -13.63
C GLN A 208 -19.66 11.07 -13.15
N LYS A 209 -20.89 11.54 -13.36
CA LYS A 209 -21.37 12.82 -12.83
C LYS A 209 -21.35 12.84 -11.30
N LEU A 210 -21.85 11.76 -10.67
CA LEU A 210 -21.81 11.60 -9.21
C LEU A 210 -20.37 11.55 -8.66
N ALA A 211 -19.47 10.81 -9.32
CA ALA A 211 -18.07 10.74 -8.93
C ALA A 211 -17.40 12.13 -8.94
N CYS A 212 -17.64 12.93 -9.99
CA CYS A 212 -17.15 14.30 -10.06
C CYS A 212 -17.72 15.17 -8.95
N ALA A 213 -19.03 15.10 -8.71
CA ALA A 213 -19.70 15.86 -7.66
C ALA A 213 -19.11 15.55 -6.27
N LEU A 214 -18.95 14.27 -5.94
CA LEU A 214 -18.38 13.82 -4.66
C LEU A 214 -16.92 14.25 -4.51
N ALA A 215 -16.11 14.14 -5.57
CA ALA A 215 -14.72 14.57 -5.58
C ALA A 215 -14.54 16.09 -5.39
N THR A 216 -15.61 16.89 -5.50
CA THR A 216 -15.56 18.33 -5.19
C THR A 216 -15.67 18.68 -3.70
N ARG A 217 -16.18 17.76 -2.86
CA ARG A 217 -16.54 18.04 -1.46
C ARG A 217 -15.44 17.74 -0.44
N LYS A 218 -14.42 16.99 -0.85
CA LYS A 218 -13.41 16.41 0.05
C LYS A 218 -12.01 16.63 -0.50
N GLY A 219 -11.06 16.83 0.42
CA GLY A 219 -9.64 16.91 0.08
C GLY A 219 -9.01 15.58 -0.34
N PHE A 220 -9.75 14.48 -0.22
CA PHE A 220 -9.34 13.15 -0.68
C PHE A 220 -10.55 12.41 -1.27
N SER A 221 -10.36 11.82 -2.45
CA SER A 221 -11.36 10.97 -3.10
C SER A 221 -10.70 9.86 -3.90
N ILE A 222 -11.40 8.73 -4.02
CA ILE A 222 -10.99 7.60 -4.86
C ILE A 222 -12.08 7.39 -5.91
N ILE A 223 -11.68 7.28 -7.18
CA ILE A 223 -12.56 6.91 -8.30
C ILE A 223 -12.09 5.54 -8.78
N THR A 224 -12.83 4.50 -8.39
CA THR A 224 -12.55 3.11 -8.77
C THR A 224 -13.50 2.67 -9.89
N GLY A 225 -13.01 1.84 -10.81
CA GLY A 225 -13.83 1.22 -11.83
C GLY A 225 -13.02 0.32 -12.77
N GLY A 226 -13.68 -0.65 -13.39
CA GLY A 226 -13.07 -1.58 -14.34
C GLY A 226 -12.46 -0.92 -15.59
N PRO A 227 -11.74 -1.67 -16.44
CA PRO A 227 -11.29 -1.18 -17.74
C PRO A 227 -12.47 -0.73 -18.61
N GLY A 228 -12.32 0.38 -19.33
CA GLY A 228 -13.37 0.89 -20.22
C GLY A 228 -14.54 1.64 -19.57
N THR A 229 -14.55 1.81 -18.24
CA THR A 229 -15.61 2.56 -17.50
C THR A 229 -15.55 4.09 -17.65
N GLY A 230 -14.60 4.60 -18.44
CA GLY A 230 -14.45 6.03 -18.72
C GLY A 230 -13.79 6.85 -17.62
N LYS A 231 -13.03 6.23 -16.69
CA LYS A 231 -12.28 6.91 -15.62
C LYS A 231 -11.52 8.15 -16.10
N THR A 232 -10.76 8.03 -17.20
CA THR A 232 -10.00 9.15 -17.76
C THR A 232 -10.90 10.30 -18.22
N THR A 233 -12.05 10.01 -18.84
CA THR A 233 -13.04 11.02 -19.20
C THR A 233 -13.63 11.69 -17.97
N THR A 234 -13.95 10.91 -16.92
CA THR A 234 -14.39 11.43 -15.62
C THR A 234 -13.36 12.39 -15.02
N VAL A 235 -12.07 12.04 -15.05
CA VAL A 235 -10.99 12.92 -14.58
C VAL A 235 -10.98 14.22 -15.35
N VAL A 236 -10.99 14.17 -16.68
CA VAL A 236 -10.89 15.39 -17.49
C VAL A 236 -12.06 16.34 -17.21
N ARG A 237 -13.27 15.81 -17.05
CA ARG A 237 -14.44 16.60 -16.63
C ARG A 237 -14.29 17.12 -15.19
N LEU A 238 -13.75 16.33 -14.26
CA LEU A 238 -13.45 16.79 -12.91
C LEU A 238 -12.43 17.94 -12.93
N LEU A 239 -11.35 17.84 -13.71
CA LEU A 239 -10.36 18.90 -13.84
C LEU A 239 -11.00 20.20 -14.34
N ALA A 240 -11.88 20.11 -15.35
CA ALA A 240 -12.65 21.24 -15.83
C ALA A 240 -13.55 21.85 -14.75
N LEU A 241 -14.27 21.00 -14.01
CA LEU A 241 -15.16 21.38 -12.92
C LEU A 241 -14.44 22.15 -11.79
N LEU A 242 -13.18 21.79 -11.51
CA LEU A 242 -12.36 22.47 -10.50
C LEU A 242 -11.68 23.72 -11.05
N GLN A 243 -11.20 23.66 -12.28
CA GLN A 243 -10.43 24.74 -12.89
C GLN A 243 -11.31 25.92 -13.29
N ALA A 244 -12.53 25.68 -13.77
CA ALA A 244 -13.45 26.72 -14.22
C ALA A 244 -13.73 27.82 -13.17
N PRO A 245 -14.22 27.49 -11.95
CA PRO A 245 -14.47 28.51 -10.92
C PRO A 245 -13.18 29.19 -10.45
N ALA A 246 -12.07 28.45 -10.41
CA ALA A 246 -10.76 28.98 -10.01
C ALA A 246 -10.20 30.00 -11.03
N VAL A 247 -10.42 29.77 -12.32
CA VAL A 247 -10.05 30.73 -13.38
C VAL A 247 -10.95 31.96 -13.32
N GLN A 248 -12.26 31.79 -13.10
CA GLN A 248 -13.20 32.91 -12.96
C GLN A 248 -12.89 33.80 -11.76
N SER A 249 -12.39 33.24 -10.66
CA SER A 249 -11.95 34.00 -9.49
C SER A 249 -10.53 34.59 -9.61
N GLY A 250 -9.85 34.37 -10.75
CA GLY A 250 -8.50 34.85 -11.00
C GLY A 250 -7.39 34.09 -10.27
N GLN A 251 -7.70 32.93 -9.67
CA GLN A 251 -6.77 32.09 -8.92
C GLN A 251 -6.74 30.67 -9.47
N PRO A 252 -6.15 30.43 -10.66
CA PRO A 252 -6.13 29.11 -11.28
C PRO A 252 -5.37 28.09 -10.40
N LEU A 253 -5.93 26.90 -10.26
CA LEU A 253 -5.33 25.82 -9.47
C LEU A 253 -4.07 25.27 -10.15
N ARG A 254 -3.06 24.94 -9.35
CA ARG A 254 -1.87 24.21 -9.79
C ARG A 254 -2.16 22.72 -9.75
N ILE A 255 -2.68 22.20 -10.85
CA ILE A 255 -3.01 20.80 -11.00
C ILE A 255 -1.77 20.01 -11.47
N ARG A 256 -1.54 18.84 -10.88
CA ARG A 256 -0.53 17.87 -11.33
C ARG A 256 -1.16 16.50 -11.52
N LEU A 257 -0.72 15.82 -12.57
CA LEU A 257 -1.14 14.47 -12.93
C LEU A 257 0.05 13.54 -12.78
N ALA A 258 -0.18 12.40 -12.13
CA ALA A 258 0.85 11.39 -11.93
C ALA A 258 0.34 9.98 -12.23
N ALA A 259 1.28 9.11 -12.58
CA ALA A 259 1.07 7.67 -12.71
C ALA A 259 2.28 6.91 -12.13
N PRO A 260 2.15 5.65 -11.71
CA PRO A 260 3.24 4.90 -11.10
C PRO A 260 4.37 4.58 -12.09
N THR A 261 4.05 4.32 -13.36
CA THR A 261 5.02 3.92 -14.40
C THR A 261 5.09 4.89 -15.57
N GLY A 262 6.24 4.96 -16.25
CA GLY A 262 6.44 5.84 -17.41
C GLY A 262 5.51 5.51 -18.58
N LYS A 263 5.20 4.21 -18.79
CA LYS A 263 4.28 3.76 -19.83
C LYS A 263 2.84 4.20 -19.55
N ALA A 264 2.39 4.10 -18.30
CA ALA A 264 1.09 4.61 -17.88
C ALA A 264 1.02 6.13 -18.05
N ALA A 265 2.04 6.85 -17.58
CA ALA A 265 2.12 8.31 -17.73
C ALA A 265 2.05 8.78 -19.20
N ALA A 266 2.78 8.13 -20.11
CA ALA A 266 2.76 8.48 -21.53
C ALA A 266 1.37 8.26 -22.16
N ARG A 267 0.72 7.12 -21.88
CA ARG A 267 -0.62 6.81 -22.39
C ARG A 267 -1.67 7.78 -21.87
N LEU A 268 -1.59 8.12 -20.59
CA LEU A 268 -2.52 9.08 -19.96
C LEU A 268 -2.32 10.49 -20.49
N THR A 269 -1.08 10.89 -20.76
CA THR A 269 -0.77 12.18 -21.39
C THR A 269 -1.47 12.30 -22.75
N GLU A 270 -1.39 11.27 -23.59
CA GLU A 270 -2.06 11.23 -24.89
C GLU A 270 -3.59 11.29 -24.74
N SER A 271 -4.15 10.43 -23.88
CA SER A 271 -5.61 10.36 -23.67
C SER A 271 -6.18 11.65 -23.12
N ILE A 272 -5.57 12.23 -22.09
CA ILE A 272 -6.02 13.50 -21.48
C ILE A 272 -5.91 14.64 -22.50
N SER A 273 -4.82 14.71 -23.27
CA SER A 273 -4.66 15.74 -24.31
C SER A 273 -5.81 15.72 -25.32
N GLN A 274 -6.22 14.55 -25.79
CA GLN A 274 -7.33 14.40 -26.74
C GLN A 274 -8.67 14.79 -26.10
N GLN A 275 -8.93 14.32 -24.88
CA GLN A 275 -10.19 14.58 -24.17
C GLN A 275 -10.34 16.07 -23.82
N VAL A 276 -9.27 16.74 -23.40
CA VAL A 276 -9.28 18.18 -23.09
C VAL A 276 -9.63 19.03 -24.31
N GLN A 277 -9.22 18.62 -25.50
CA GLN A 277 -9.59 19.32 -26.74
C GLN A 277 -11.09 19.21 -27.05
N SER A 278 -11.72 18.10 -26.67
CA SER A 278 -13.15 17.86 -26.88
C SER A 278 -14.06 18.48 -25.81
N LEU A 279 -13.49 19.03 -24.73
CA LEU A 279 -14.27 19.67 -23.67
C LEU A 279 -14.93 20.96 -24.15
N ASP A 280 -16.23 21.08 -23.89
CA ASP A 280 -16.99 22.32 -24.06
C ASP A 280 -16.78 23.25 -22.86
N VAL A 281 -15.62 23.92 -22.85
CA VAL A 281 -15.24 24.92 -21.85
C VAL A 281 -14.56 26.09 -22.54
N SER A 282 -14.57 27.27 -21.90
CA SER A 282 -13.86 28.45 -22.40
C SER A 282 -12.36 28.17 -22.59
N ASP A 283 -11.74 28.80 -23.58
CA ASP A 283 -10.32 28.61 -23.89
C ASP A 283 -9.40 28.96 -22.71
N ASP A 284 -9.76 29.96 -21.90
CA ASP A 284 -9.00 30.34 -20.68
C ASP A 284 -8.92 29.19 -19.68
N VAL A 285 -10.00 28.43 -19.51
CA VAL A 285 -10.05 27.24 -18.64
C VAL A 285 -9.28 26.10 -19.29
N ARG A 286 -9.53 25.84 -20.58
CA ARG A 286 -8.90 24.75 -21.34
C ARG A 286 -7.37 24.83 -21.28
N GLN A 287 -6.79 26.02 -21.45
CA GLN A 287 -5.34 26.24 -21.39
C GLN A 287 -4.73 26.03 -20.00
N LYS A 288 -5.54 26.04 -18.93
CA LYS A 288 -5.09 25.83 -17.55
C LYS A 288 -5.25 24.40 -17.07
N ILE A 289 -5.93 23.53 -17.82
CA ILE A 289 -5.99 22.10 -17.52
C ILE A 289 -4.68 21.45 -17.99
N PRO A 290 -3.92 20.77 -17.10
CA PRO A 290 -2.68 20.12 -17.49
C PRO A 290 -2.97 18.89 -18.36
N SER A 291 -2.14 18.69 -19.37
CA SER A 291 -2.13 17.48 -20.19
C SER A 291 -0.94 16.56 -19.91
N GLU A 292 0.14 17.09 -19.36
CA GLU A 292 1.34 16.30 -19.04
C GLU A 292 1.13 15.48 -17.76
N VAL A 293 1.34 14.17 -17.87
CA VAL A 293 1.37 13.24 -16.75
C VAL A 293 2.81 12.80 -16.51
N THR A 294 3.25 12.87 -15.26
CA THR A 294 4.60 12.44 -14.85
C THR A 294 4.56 11.16 -14.04
N THR A 295 5.69 10.50 -13.84
CA THR A 295 5.71 9.39 -12.87
C THR A 295 5.68 9.93 -11.44
N VAL A 296 5.12 9.19 -10.49
CA VAL A 296 5.15 9.58 -9.06
C VAL A 296 6.59 9.84 -8.59
N HIS A 297 7.54 9.00 -9.01
CA HIS A 297 8.97 9.18 -8.75
C HIS A 297 9.54 10.50 -9.30
N ARG A 298 9.12 10.91 -10.51
CA ARG A 298 9.57 12.16 -11.13
C ARG A 298 8.90 13.37 -10.45
N LEU A 299 7.62 13.24 -10.08
CA LEU A 299 6.89 14.26 -9.32
C LEU A 299 7.56 14.54 -7.97
N LEU A 300 7.91 13.49 -7.23
CA LEU A 300 8.61 13.60 -5.93
C LEU A 300 10.08 14.02 -6.07
N GLY A 301 10.66 13.88 -7.26
CA GLY A 301 12.05 14.21 -7.54
C GLY A 301 13.02 13.22 -6.91
N SER A 302 12.99 11.96 -7.37
CA SER A 302 13.92 10.91 -6.94
C SER A 302 15.38 11.34 -7.08
N ARG A 303 16.18 11.09 -6.04
CA ARG A 303 17.61 11.43 -6.00
C ARG A 303 18.46 10.20 -6.34
N PRO A 304 19.33 10.28 -7.37
CA PRO A 304 20.18 9.15 -7.77
C PRO A 304 20.99 8.59 -6.61
N GLY A 305 21.04 7.25 -6.50
CA GLY A 305 21.83 6.55 -5.50
C GLY A 305 21.27 6.60 -4.07
N THR A 306 20.06 7.13 -3.86
CA THR A 306 19.42 7.18 -2.53
C THR A 306 17.96 6.78 -2.59
N ARG A 307 17.37 6.44 -1.44
CA ARG A 307 15.92 6.24 -1.28
C ARG A 307 15.16 7.54 -1.00
N HIS A 308 15.84 8.68 -1.00
CA HIS A 308 15.25 9.95 -0.62
C HIS A 308 14.72 10.71 -1.82
N PHE A 309 13.60 11.40 -1.61
CA PHE A 309 12.98 12.28 -2.58
C PHE A 309 13.34 13.74 -2.30
N ARG A 310 13.30 14.58 -3.34
CA ARG A 310 13.42 16.03 -3.20
C ARG A 310 12.24 16.61 -2.42
N HIS A 311 11.03 16.12 -2.71
CA HIS A 311 9.81 16.54 -2.02
C HIS A 311 9.48 15.58 -0.88
N HIS A 312 9.20 16.13 0.29
CA HIS A 312 8.94 15.42 1.54
C HIS A 312 8.22 16.38 2.51
N ALA A 313 7.93 15.95 3.74
CA ALA A 313 7.23 16.77 4.74
C ALA A 313 7.88 18.14 5.07
N GLY A 314 9.19 18.29 4.80
CA GLY A 314 9.93 19.55 4.97
C GLY A 314 10.09 20.37 3.69
N ASN A 315 9.70 19.84 2.53
CA ASN A 315 9.72 20.51 1.24
C ASN A 315 8.56 19.99 0.38
N LEU A 316 7.38 20.58 0.57
CA LEU A 316 6.14 20.10 -0.01
C LEU A 316 6.08 20.31 -1.53
N LEU A 317 5.16 19.61 -2.20
CA LEU A 317 4.87 19.79 -3.62
C LEU A 317 4.17 21.14 -3.85
N PRO A 318 4.57 21.93 -4.87
CA PRO A 318 3.96 23.24 -5.15
C PRO A 318 2.70 23.08 -6.00
N LEU A 319 1.68 22.40 -5.48
CA LEU A 319 0.42 22.09 -6.16
C LEU A 319 -0.80 22.28 -5.27
N ASP A 320 -1.97 22.42 -5.89
CA ASP A 320 -3.26 22.55 -5.20
C ASP A 320 -4.15 21.32 -5.41
N VAL A 321 -3.98 20.62 -6.54
CA VAL A 321 -4.67 19.35 -6.85
C VAL A 321 -3.67 18.35 -7.41
N LEU A 322 -3.67 17.14 -6.85
CA LEU A 322 -2.93 16.00 -7.36
C LEU A 322 -3.91 14.92 -7.79
N VAL A 323 -3.82 14.51 -9.05
CA VAL A 323 -4.52 13.33 -9.56
C VAL A 323 -3.50 12.25 -9.84
N VAL A 324 -3.73 11.06 -9.28
CA VAL A 324 -2.87 9.90 -9.50
C VAL A 324 -3.69 8.78 -10.11
N ASP A 325 -3.36 8.41 -11.33
CA ASP A 325 -4.01 7.31 -12.03
C ASP A 325 -3.19 6.03 -11.95
N GLU A 326 -3.86 4.90 -12.16
CA GLU A 326 -3.34 3.55 -11.93
C GLU A 326 -2.81 3.35 -10.49
N ALA A 327 -3.53 3.92 -9.52
CA ALA A 327 -3.16 3.91 -8.11
C ALA A 327 -3.11 2.50 -7.48
N SER A 328 -3.70 1.48 -8.13
CA SER A 328 -3.61 0.08 -7.71
C SER A 328 -2.16 -0.43 -7.68
N MET A 329 -1.28 0.12 -8.52
CA MET A 329 0.14 -0.24 -8.56
C MET A 329 1.00 0.53 -7.55
N ILE A 330 0.43 1.43 -6.74
CA ILE A 330 1.19 2.19 -5.75
C ILE A 330 1.31 1.37 -4.46
N ASP A 331 2.54 1.04 -4.08
CA ASP A 331 2.84 0.37 -2.81
C ASP A 331 2.74 1.30 -1.59
N LEU A 332 2.88 0.70 -0.40
CA LEU A 332 2.79 1.39 0.87
C LEU A 332 3.88 2.47 1.06
N GLU A 333 5.11 2.23 0.61
CA GLU A 333 6.22 3.17 0.78
C GLU A 333 6.01 4.42 -0.10
N MET A 334 5.68 4.21 -1.37
CA MET A 334 5.41 5.26 -2.32
C MET A 334 4.20 6.10 -1.91
N MET A 335 3.11 5.47 -1.45
CA MET A 335 1.95 6.20 -0.92
C MET A 335 2.32 7.04 0.30
N ALA A 336 3.09 6.48 1.26
CA ALA A 336 3.52 7.21 2.45
C ALA A 336 4.42 8.40 2.11
N ASN A 337 5.34 8.25 1.16
CA ASN A 337 6.21 9.33 0.69
C ASN A 337 5.43 10.40 -0.08
N LEU A 338 4.45 9.98 -0.90
CA LEU A 338 3.59 10.88 -1.65
C LEU A 338 2.73 11.75 -0.73
N LEU A 339 2.10 11.14 0.27
CA LEU A 339 1.26 11.86 1.24
C LEU A 339 2.06 12.81 2.12
N ASP A 340 3.28 12.44 2.53
CA ASP A 340 4.19 13.33 3.26
C ASP A 340 4.60 14.57 2.44
N ALA A 341 4.77 14.40 1.13
CA ALA A 341 5.15 15.50 0.24
C ALA A 341 3.96 16.38 -0.15
N LEU A 342 2.72 15.93 0.07
CA LEU A 342 1.52 16.60 -0.39
C LEU A 342 1.09 17.70 0.62
N PRO A 343 0.86 18.96 0.18
CA PRO A 343 0.41 20.01 1.07
C PRO A 343 -0.90 19.67 1.81
N PRO A 344 -1.09 20.10 3.07
CA PRO A 344 -2.32 19.82 3.80
C PRO A 344 -3.59 20.38 3.14
N HIS A 345 -3.50 21.49 2.39
CA HIS A 345 -4.62 22.08 1.67
C HIS A 345 -4.86 21.46 0.29
N ALA A 346 -3.91 20.68 -0.23
CA ALA A 346 -4.01 20.13 -1.57
C ALA A 346 -5.01 18.98 -1.61
N ARG A 347 -5.83 18.96 -2.66
CA ARG A 347 -6.75 17.86 -2.95
C ARG A 347 -6.02 16.71 -3.61
N MET A 348 -6.35 15.48 -3.22
CA MET A 348 -5.84 14.27 -3.83
C MET A 348 -6.97 13.40 -4.39
N VAL A 349 -6.86 13.07 -5.67
CA VAL A 349 -7.77 12.16 -6.37
C VAL A 349 -6.98 10.93 -6.80
N LEU A 350 -7.34 9.77 -6.28
CA LEU A 350 -6.79 8.49 -6.73
C LEU A 350 -7.74 7.87 -7.75
N LEU A 351 -7.18 7.38 -8.85
CA LEU A 351 -7.90 6.57 -9.81
C LEU A 351 -7.24 5.22 -9.93
N GLY A 352 -8.06 4.20 -10.07
CA GLY A 352 -7.57 2.86 -10.29
C GLY A 352 -8.72 1.89 -10.38
N ASP A 353 -8.36 0.63 -10.26
CA ASP A 353 -9.29 -0.47 -10.31
C ASP A 353 -8.96 -1.38 -9.13
N LYS A 354 -9.96 -1.63 -8.27
CA LYS A 354 -9.77 -2.46 -7.09
C LYS A 354 -9.51 -3.93 -7.44
N ASP A 355 -9.93 -4.36 -8.64
CA ASP A 355 -9.85 -5.74 -9.10
C ASP A 355 -8.65 -5.98 -10.06
N GLN A 356 -7.85 -4.94 -10.35
CA GLN A 356 -6.61 -5.08 -11.10
C GLN A 356 -5.44 -5.56 -10.25
N LEU A 357 -4.34 -5.92 -10.91
CA LEU A 357 -3.08 -6.26 -10.27
C LEU A 357 -2.69 -5.18 -9.26
N ALA A 358 -2.50 -5.61 -8.01
CA ALA A 358 -1.94 -4.78 -6.95
C ALA A 358 -0.46 -4.44 -7.24
N SER A 359 0.12 -3.58 -6.42
CA SER A 359 1.56 -3.31 -6.50
C SER A 359 2.39 -4.59 -6.37
N VAL A 360 3.53 -4.61 -7.05
CA VAL A 360 4.52 -5.69 -6.96
C VAL A 360 5.24 -5.65 -5.60
N GLU A 361 5.38 -4.46 -5.01
CA GLU A 361 5.90 -4.29 -3.67
C GLU A 361 4.79 -4.39 -2.62
N ALA A 362 5.18 -4.58 -1.35
CA ALA A 362 4.23 -4.86 -0.28
C ALA A 362 3.23 -3.74 -0.01
N GLY A 363 1.98 -4.15 0.21
CA GLY A 363 0.85 -3.30 0.57
C GLY A 363 0.00 -2.88 -0.62
N ALA A 364 -1.21 -3.47 -0.70
CA ALA A 364 -2.24 -3.12 -1.67
C ALA A 364 -3.13 -1.98 -1.15
N VAL A 365 -2.57 -0.75 -1.09
CA VAL A 365 -3.24 0.39 -0.44
C VAL A 365 -4.62 0.68 -1.04
N LEU A 366 -4.74 0.71 -2.38
CA LEU A 366 -6.02 0.98 -3.03
C LEU A 366 -7.05 -0.12 -2.74
N GLY A 367 -6.64 -1.39 -2.76
CA GLY A 367 -7.51 -2.52 -2.47
C GLY A 367 -8.08 -2.45 -1.05
N ASP A 368 -7.24 -2.15 -0.06
CA ASP A 368 -7.67 -2.00 1.32
C ASP A 368 -8.62 -0.81 1.53
N LEU A 369 -8.38 0.32 0.84
CA LEU A 369 -9.25 1.50 0.92
C LEU A 369 -10.60 1.30 0.20
N CYS A 370 -10.65 0.43 -0.80
CA CYS A 370 -11.85 0.16 -1.61
C CYS A 370 -12.60 -1.12 -1.21
N ARG A 371 -12.15 -1.83 -0.18
CA ARG A 371 -12.68 -3.15 0.23
C ARG A 371 -14.21 -3.16 0.33
N ASP A 372 -14.76 -2.17 1.01
CA ASP A 372 -16.19 -2.10 1.33
C ASP A 372 -16.94 -1.09 0.42
N ALA A 373 -16.34 -0.70 -0.72
CA ALA A 373 -16.89 0.35 -1.58
C ALA A 373 -18.23 -0.05 -2.23
N GLU A 374 -18.45 -1.33 -2.50
CA GLU A 374 -19.69 -1.86 -3.09
C GLU A 374 -20.87 -1.82 -2.14
N GLU A 375 -20.63 -1.78 -0.83
CA GLU A 375 -21.68 -1.73 0.19
C GLU A 375 -22.37 -0.34 0.27
N GLY A 376 -21.82 0.68 -0.40
CA GLY A 376 -22.52 1.95 -0.62
C GLY A 376 -22.77 2.74 0.66
N PHE A 377 -21.77 2.81 1.55
CA PHE A 377 -21.83 3.47 2.86
C PHE A 377 -21.86 5.01 2.80
N TYR A 378 -22.79 5.59 2.05
CA TYR A 378 -23.04 7.03 2.05
C TYR A 378 -23.67 7.47 3.37
N SER A 379 -23.17 8.56 3.96
CA SER A 379 -23.84 9.18 5.10
C SER A 379 -25.20 9.76 4.67
N PRO A 380 -26.21 9.87 5.56
CA PRO A 380 -27.47 10.54 5.25
C PRO A 380 -27.28 11.95 4.67
N ASP A 381 -26.35 12.73 5.24
CA ASP A 381 -25.96 14.07 4.74
C ASP A 381 -25.37 14.05 3.33
N THR A 382 -24.79 12.93 2.90
CA THR A 382 -24.22 12.80 1.56
C THR A 382 -25.30 12.39 0.58
N GLN A 383 -26.16 11.45 0.95
CA GLN A 383 -27.32 11.07 0.15
C GLN A 383 -28.25 12.26 -0.11
N ALA A 384 -28.65 12.98 0.95
CA ALA A 384 -29.53 14.14 0.83
C ALA A 384 -28.91 15.33 0.08
N TRP A 385 -27.59 15.32 -0.15
CA TRP A 385 -26.91 16.32 -0.98
C TRP A 385 -26.82 15.89 -2.46
N LEU A 386 -26.88 14.58 -2.72
CA LEU A 386 -26.87 14.00 -4.06
C LEU A 386 -28.26 14.01 -4.71
N GLU A 387 -29.31 13.83 -3.89
CA GLU A 387 -30.73 14.03 -4.25
C GLU A 387 -31.06 15.52 -4.41
#